data_AF-A0A1D9QN23-F1
#
_entry.id   AF-A0A1D9QN23-F1
#
_cell.length_a   1.000
_cell.length_b   1.000
_cell.length_c   1.000
_cell.angle_alpha   90.00
_cell.angle_beta   90.00
_cell.angle_gamma   90.00
#
_symmetry.space_group_name_H-M   'P 1'
#
loop_
_entity.id
_entity.type
_entity.pdbx_description
1 polymer ?
#
loop_
_entity_poly.entity_id
_entity_poly.type
_entity_poly.pdbx_seq_one_letter_code
_entity_poly.pdbx_strand_id
1 'polypeptide(L)'
;MRAFTRLGALVFGAVLSLMTILALLPQSRYTEHLKKIGLGGTSINDVTDGLWDWANGSHDEGEESGVRLVVFGDNWVDDTLEVNEDGKGRSWTEVLCEELSCSAHINLATSQPSSSYPSSPPTGALASNKIYLSSIENTIGQNNSETKLTTESMLPDFEAQVKSFIALPLPKKKLRETIFVLSFGIWDVWHYASLDYSKAKEAQNKVVEEMFAQLDNLYAHHRETLEATHIIEKPHNKSHVVPKPQFKVIIPKVFDPTMLPGWLSQRPVPLRPSSVAEHQKNAISLLRDWDNKMENSIKPWFASTPEVTTSNEWMEPVPQGEVSGEVVPEVFDKDEHGGVEGHGQGDSSGHHGQGEQNGSQSQTKREKSGEETENQTEIPQKDIYYYDLHQFLLEIILEHQLEDEGLSDASGLGTKESPYISVYDPCVQESEGEENSEKRRRKSKKTEKKGAGKNLQDNKRRNLPDINGLLVCEAPDEYLFWDDFCMGGMAKERVGREISGMIKEGSSLRKAWGYGVVVGV
;
A
#
# COMPACT_ATOMS: atom_id res chain seq x y z
N MET A 1 45.41 23.42 50.83
CA MET A 1 45.11 21.96 50.77
C MET A 1 43.75 21.54 51.32
N ARG A 2 43.04 22.31 52.18
CA ARG A 2 41.71 21.90 52.71
C ARG A 2 40.50 22.12 51.77
N ALA A 3 40.67 22.85 50.67
CA ALA A 3 39.61 23.11 49.69
C ALA A 3 39.39 21.92 48.73
N PHE A 4 40.47 21.24 48.31
CA PHE A 4 40.40 20.11 47.38
C PHE A 4 39.71 18.87 47.98
N THR A 5 39.86 18.65 49.29
CA THR A 5 39.18 17.54 49.99
C THR A 5 37.67 17.76 50.11
N ARG A 6 37.19 19.00 50.11
CA ARG A 6 35.75 19.31 50.16
C ARG A 6 35.08 19.19 48.80
N LEU A 7 35.79 19.54 47.73
CA LEU A 7 35.30 19.36 46.37
C LEU A 7 35.19 17.86 46.03
N GLY A 8 36.19 17.06 46.41
CA GLY A 8 36.17 15.61 46.20
C GLY A 8 34.99 14.93 46.87
N ALA A 9 34.69 15.28 48.13
CA ALA A 9 33.55 14.72 48.86
C ALA A 9 32.19 15.10 48.25
N LEU A 10 32.05 16.32 47.71
CA LEU A 10 30.83 16.77 47.05
C LEU A 10 30.59 16.07 45.71
N VAL A 11 31.64 15.89 44.90
CA VAL A 11 31.54 15.14 43.64
C VAL A 11 31.21 13.67 43.93
N PHE A 12 31.85 13.07 44.93
CA PHE A 12 31.57 11.68 45.31
C PHE A 12 30.15 11.50 45.82
N GLY A 13 29.64 12.45 46.63
CA GLY A 13 28.26 12.46 47.10
C GLY A 13 27.24 12.61 45.96
N ALA A 14 27.52 13.46 44.98
CA ALA A 14 26.66 13.64 43.81
C ALA A 14 26.60 12.38 42.93
N VAL A 15 27.75 11.73 42.71
CA VAL A 15 27.82 10.48 41.93
C VAL A 15 27.11 9.33 42.64
N LEU A 16 27.29 9.18 43.95
CA LEU A 16 26.57 8.17 44.73
C LEU A 16 25.06 8.45 44.74
N SER A 17 24.64 9.71 44.88
CA SER A 17 23.23 10.08 44.80
C SER A 17 22.63 9.73 43.44
N LEU A 18 23.34 10.03 42.34
CA LEU A 18 22.89 9.70 40.98
C LEU A 18 22.78 8.19 40.79
N MET A 19 23.77 7.41 41.23
CA MET A 19 23.75 5.95 41.16
C MET A 19 22.63 5.34 41.99
N THR A 20 22.34 5.91 43.16
CA THR A 20 21.24 5.43 44.01
C THR A 20 19.88 5.75 43.39
N ILE A 21 19.72 6.92 42.74
CA ILE A 21 18.53 7.27 41.97
C ILE A 21 18.37 6.31 40.78
N LEU A 22 19.43 6.02 40.03
CA LEU A 22 19.40 5.08 38.91
C LEU A 22 19.11 3.64 39.33
N ALA A 23 19.53 3.22 40.53
CA ALA A 23 19.28 1.88 41.06
C ALA A 23 17.89 1.73 41.71
N LEU A 24 17.28 2.83 42.18
CA LEU A 24 15.95 2.83 42.83
C LEU A 24 14.82 3.25 41.88
N LEU A 25 15.12 3.78 40.70
CA LEU A 25 14.12 3.87 39.65
C LEU A 25 13.69 2.43 39.32
N PRO A 26 12.39 2.08 39.44
CA PRO A 26 11.91 0.82 38.90
C PRO A 26 12.38 0.75 37.44
N GLN A 27 12.79 -0.43 36.98
CA GLN A 27 12.95 -0.71 35.55
C GLN A 27 11.57 -0.60 34.90
N SER A 28 11.07 0.63 34.79
CA SER A 28 9.86 0.97 34.12
C SER A 28 10.16 0.81 32.65
N ARG A 29 9.29 0.07 31.96
CA ARG A 29 9.32 -0.32 30.54
C ARG A 29 9.39 0.85 29.53
N TYR A 30 9.82 2.03 29.94
CA TYR A 30 9.85 3.25 29.13
C TYR A 30 11.19 3.48 28.42
N THR A 31 12.28 2.79 28.80
CA THR A 31 13.58 2.93 28.11
C THR A 31 13.72 2.09 26.84
N GLU A 32 12.83 1.13 26.59
CA GLU A 32 12.76 0.47 25.27
C GLU A 32 12.01 1.31 24.24
N HIS A 33 11.05 2.14 24.66
CA HIS A 33 10.32 3.03 23.76
C HIS A 33 11.17 4.18 23.22
N LEU A 34 12.13 4.71 23.99
CA LEU A 34 13.00 5.79 23.50
C LEU A 34 14.18 5.30 22.63
N LYS A 35 14.47 3.99 22.62
CA LYS A 35 15.31 3.38 21.57
C LYS A 35 14.54 3.09 20.28
N LYS A 36 13.21 3.22 20.31
CA LYS A 36 12.28 2.96 19.18
C LYS A 36 11.93 4.22 18.37
N ILE A 37 12.49 5.39 18.73
CA ILE A 37 12.34 6.66 17.98
C ILE A 37 13.60 6.96 17.16
N GLY A 38 14.18 5.92 16.57
CA GLY A 38 15.30 6.03 15.64
C GLY A 38 14.97 5.22 14.40
N LEU A 39 14.04 5.74 13.58
CA LEU A 39 13.43 5.04 12.44
C LEU A 39 12.63 3.80 12.90
N GLY A 40 11.56 3.47 12.16
CA GLY A 40 10.64 2.39 12.51
C GLY A 40 11.38 1.13 12.95
N GLY A 41 10.93 0.53 14.05
CA GLY A 41 11.60 -0.57 14.75
C GLY A 41 11.67 -1.88 13.98
N THR A 42 12.45 -1.91 12.92
CA THR A 42 13.34 -3.01 12.59
C THR A 42 14.76 -2.45 12.72
N SER A 43 15.58 -3.08 13.57
CA SER A 43 17.01 -2.82 13.52
C SER A 43 17.44 -3.05 12.07
N ILE A 44 18.22 -2.14 11.48
CA ILE A 44 18.91 -2.41 10.19
C ILE A 44 19.56 -3.80 10.22
N ASN A 45 19.98 -4.27 11.40
CA ASN A 45 20.57 -5.58 11.59
C ASN A 45 19.57 -6.76 11.46
N ASP A 46 18.29 -6.61 11.84
CA ASP A 46 17.27 -7.66 11.66
C ASP A 46 16.83 -7.77 10.21
N VAL A 47 16.78 -6.64 9.48
CA VAL A 47 16.57 -6.63 8.02
C VAL A 47 17.81 -7.21 7.33
N THR A 48 19.02 -6.99 7.84
CA THR A 48 20.25 -7.52 7.22
C THR A 48 20.58 -8.98 7.56
N ASP A 49 19.95 -9.63 8.53
CA ASP A 49 20.29 -11.03 8.78
C ASP A 49 19.55 -11.99 7.83
N GLY A 50 18.35 -11.62 7.35
CA GLY A 50 17.64 -12.35 6.28
C GLY A 50 17.94 -11.87 4.84
N LEU A 51 18.29 -10.59 4.66
CA LEU A 51 18.57 -9.98 3.35
C LEU A 51 19.94 -10.35 2.76
N TRP A 52 20.79 -11.12 3.45
CA TRP A 52 22.13 -11.45 2.96
C TRP A 52 22.36 -12.93 2.68
N ASP A 53 21.39 -13.80 3.00
CA ASP A 53 21.47 -15.21 2.65
C ASP A 53 21.36 -15.43 1.12
N TRP A 54 20.58 -14.58 0.42
CA TRP A 54 20.54 -14.59 -1.05
C TRP A 54 21.76 -13.90 -1.70
N ALA A 55 22.53 -13.12 -0.94
CA ALA A 55 23.77 -12.50 -1.43
C ALA A 55 24.96 -13.46 -1.42
N ASN A 56 24.85 -14.62 -0.75
CA ASN A 56 25.85 -15.67 -0.65
C ASN A 56 25.50 -16.93 -1.46
N GLY A 57 25.02 -16.73 -2.70
CA GLY A 57 24.94 -17.82 -3.68
C GLY A 57 26.32 -18.37 -4.02
N SER A 58 26.70 -19.47 -3.37
CA SER A 58 27.82 -20.32 -3.73
C SER A 58 27.61 -20.90 -5.14
N HIS A 59 28.63 -20.70 -5.99
CA HIS A 59 28.90 -21.37 -7.26
C HIS A 59 27.74 -22.11 -7.95
N ASP A 60 27.11 -21.43 -8.91
CA ASP A 60 26.76 -22.07 -10.17
C ASP A 60 27.01 -21.08 -11.32
N GLU A 61 27.88 -21.47 -12.24
CA GLU A 61 28.14 -20.80 -13.52
C GLU A 61 26.95 -21.08 -14.45
N GLY A 62 25.84 -20.42 -14.17
CA GLY A 62 24.61 -20.46 -14.96
C GLY A 62 24.03 -19.05 -15.04
N GLU A 63 24.06 -18.48 -16.24
CA GLU A 63 23.59 -17.15 -16.61
C GLU A 63 22.05 -17.07 -16.61
N GLU A 64 21.39 -17.52 -15.54
CA GLU A 64 19.94 -17.37 -15.43
C GLU A 64 19.58 -15.98 -14.92
N SER A 65 19.30 -15.12 -15.91
CA SER A 65 18.63 -13.84 -15.74
C SER A 65 17.24 -14.06 -15.13
N GLY A 66 17.07 -13.67 -13.87
CA GLY A 66 15.85 -13.94 -13.11
C GLY A 66 14.85 -12.78 -13.06
N VAL A 67 13.65 -13.07 -12.54
CA VAL A 67 12.62 -12.06 -12.24
C VAL A 67 12.86 -11.52 -10.83
N ARG A 68 12.73 -10.21 -10.65
CA ARG A 68 12.70 -9.56 -9.33
C ARG A 68 11.31 -9.00 -9.07
N LEU A 69 10.69 -9.39 -7.97
CA LEU A 69 9.44 -8.81 -7.49
C LEU A 69 9.75 -7.80 -6.38
N VAL A 70 9.18 -6.59 -6.49
CA VAL A 70 9.30 -5.52 -5.48
C VAL A 70 7.90 -5.11 -5.05
N VAL A 71 7.62 -5.18 -3.75
CA VAL A 71 6.25 -5.05 -3.22
C VAL A 71 6.16 -3.82 -2.32
N PHE A 72 5.16 -2.99 -2.60
CA PHE A 72 4.76 -1.82 -1.81
C PHE A 72 3.31 -1.98 -1.39
N GLY A 73 2.99 -1.67 -0.14
CA GLY A 73 1.61 -1.71 0.33
C GLY A 73 1.42 -1.77 1.84
N ASP A 74 0.27 -2.29 2.21
CA ASP A 74 -0.20 -2.47 3.58
C ASP A 74 -0.18 -3.94 4.02
N ASN A 75 -0.93 -4.26 5.08
CA ASN A 75 -1.06 -5.60 5.65
C ASN A 75 -1.64 -6.66 4.70
N TRP A 76 -2.16 -6.30 3.53
CA TRP A 76 -2.62 -7.26 2.52
C TRP A 76 -1.50 -7.88 1.70
N VAL A 77 -0.33 -7.24 1.68
CA VAL A 77 0.86 -7.70 0.95
C VAL A 77 2.07 -7.91 1.85
N ASP A 78 2.06 -7.39 3.08
CA ASP A 78 3.10 -7.65 4.08
C ASP A 78 3.28 -9.15 4.36
N ASP A 79 4.53 -9.60 4.35
CA ASP A 79 4.97 -10.99 4.59
C ASP A 79 5.62 -11.20 5.96
N THR A 80 5.61 -10.18 6.82
CA THR A 80 6.07 -10.34 8.21
C THR A 80 5.22 -11.35 8.97
N LEU A 81 5.90 -12.38 9.48
CA LEU A 81 5.33 -13.41 10.35
C LEU A 81 5.87 -13.22 11.78
N GLU A 82 5.00 -12.90 12.72
CA GLU A 82 5.37 -12.82 14.13
C GLU A 82 5.37 -14.22 14.80
N VAL A 83 5.93 -14.29 16.02
CA VAL A 83 5.99 -15.54 16.78
C VAL A 83 4.58 -16.08 17.03
N ASN A 84 4.37 -17.36 16.76
CA ASN A 84 3.10 -18.08 16.84
C ASN A 84 2.06 -17.73 15.76
N GLU A 85 2.44 -17.03 14.69
CA GLU A 85 1.56 -16.75 13.54
C GLU A 85 1.65 -17.78 12.41
N ASP A 86 2.08 -19.02 12.69
CA ASP A 86 2.30 -20.05 11.65
C ASP A 86 1.03 -20.32 10.81
N GLY A 87 -0.16 -20.02 11.34
CA GLY A 87 -1.44 -20.13 10.63
C GLY A 87 -1.81 -18.96 9.71
N LYS A 88 -1.09 -17.82 9.75
CA LYS A 88 -1.37 -16.63 8.92
C LYS A 88 -1.13 -16.89 7.43
N GLY A 89 -0.32 -17.91 7.13
CA GLY A 89 0.08 -18.30 5.80
C GLY A 89 1.00 -17.26 5.13
N ARG A 90 1.51 -17.66 3.97
CA ARG A 90 2.36 -16.80 3.11
C ARG A 90 1.56 -15.66 2.52
N SER A 91 2.21 -14.53 2.24
CA SER A 91 1.63 -13.43 1.47
C SER A 91 1.30 -13.89 0.04
N TRP A 92 0.26 -13.31 -0.58
CA TRP A 92 -0.08 -13.66 -1.96
C TRP A 92 1.03 -13.25 -2.94
N THR A 93 1.86 -12.28 -2.55
CA THR A 93 3.02 -11.84 -3.34
C THR A 93 4.17 -12.84 -3.28
N GLU A 94 4.35 -13.57 -2.18
CA GLU A 94 5.29 -14.68 -2.10
C GLU A 94 4.86 -15.83 -3.02
N VAL A 95 3.57 -16.17 -3.00
CA VAL A 95 2.99 -17.18 -3.90
C VAL A 95 3.12 -16.77 -5.35
N LEU A 96 2.83 -15.51 -5.67
CA LEU A 96 3.07 -14.95 -6.99
C LEU A 96 4.56 -15.09 -7.40
N CYS A 97 5.49 -14.82 -6.48
CA CYS A 97 6.91 -14.89 -6.78
C CYS A 97 7.37 -16.33 -7.07
N GLU A 98 6.85 -17.30 -6.31
CA GLU A 98 7.05 -18.72 -6.55
C GLU A 98 6.54 -19.11 -7.94
N GLU A 99 5.30 -18.73 -8.26
CA GLU A 99 4.66 -19.02 -9.55
C GLU A 99 5.40 -18.41 -10.74
N LEU A 100 6.05 -17.26 -10.56
CA LEU A 100 6.87 -16.59 -11.58
C LEU A 100 8.33 -17.03 -11.58
N SER A 101 8.73 -17.92 -10.66
CA SER A 101 10.11 -18.36 -10.47
C SER A 101 11.07 -17.18 -10.28
N CYS A 102 10.74 -16.31 -9.33
CA CYS A 102 11.57 -15.16 -8.97
C CYS A 102 12.98 -15.57 -8.53
N SER A 103 13.95 -14.75 -8.94
CA SER A 103 15.29 -14.73 -8.37
C SER A 103 15.43 -13.85 -7.13
N ALA A 104 14.50 -12.90 -6.93
CA ALA A 104 14.50 -12.01 -5.78
C ALA A 104 13.06 -11.54 -5.46
N HIS A 105 12.74 -11.48 -4.16
CA HIS A 105 11.51 -10.93 -3.60
C HIS A 105 11.91 -9.85 -2.59
N ILE A 106 11.50 -8.60 -2.82
CA ILE A 106 11.77 -7.48 -1.92
C ILE A 106 10.42 -6.93 -1.48
N ASN A 107 10.06 -7.15 -0.21
CA ASN A 107 8.84 -6.63 0.37
C ASN A 107 9.14 -5.42 1.25
N LEU A 108 8.49 -4.30 0.93
CA LEU A 108 8.59 -3.03 1.66
C LEU A 108 7.23 -2.61 2.22
N ALA A 109 6.21 -3.46 2.07
CA ALA A 109 4.92 -3.24 2.68
C ALA A 109 5.04 -3.23 4.20
N THR A 110 4.08 -2.56 4.85
CA THR A 110 4.09 -2.43 6.31
C THR A 110 2.73 -2.72 6.89
N SER A 111 2.72 -3.53 7.94
CA SER A 111 1.56 -3.81 8.76
C SER A 111 1.78 -3.41 10.20
N GLN A 112 0.67 -3.29 10.93
CA GLN A 112 0.72 -3.14 12.38
C GLN A 112 1.15 -4.46 13.01
N PRO A 113 2.07 -4.45 13.99
CA PRO A 113 2.49 -5.67 14.66
C PRO A 113 1.33 -6.32 15.42
N SER A 114 1.29 -7.64 15.44
CA SER A 114 0.20 -8.43 16.03
C SER A 114 0.09 -8.25 17.54
N SER A 115 1.18 -7.87 18.19
CA SER A 115 1.18 -7.41 19.60
C SER A 115 0.33 -6.16 19.88
N SER A 116 -0.04 -5.40 18.85
CA SER A 116 -0.90 -4.23 18.97
C SER A 116 -2.37 -4.53 18.68
N TYR A 117 -2.71 -5.77 18.31
CA TYR A 117 -4.09 -6.17 18.03
C TYR A 117 -4.82 -6.60 19.33
N PRO A 118 -6.11 -6.25 19.50
CA PRO A 118 -6.87 -5.30 18.68
C PRO A 118 -6.40 -3.86 18.96
N SER A 119 -6.31 -3.04 17.91
CA SER A 119 -5.88 -1.65 18.01
C SER A 119 -7.06 -0.70 17.91
N SER A 120 -6.99 0.41 18.67
CA SER A 120 -8.02 1.45 18.65
C SER A 120 -7.35 2.82 18.54
N PRO A 121 -7.43 3.49 17.36
CA PRO A 121 -8.02 3.01 16.12
C PRO A 121 -7.18 1.89 15.45
N PRO A 122 -7.83 1.02 14.65
CA PRO A 122 -7.10 0.09 13.80
C PRO A 122 -6.21 0.87 12.82
N THR A 123 -5.01 0.34 12.58
CA THR A 123 -3.95 1.05 11.85
C THR A 123 -3.36 0.17 10.76
N GLY A 124 -3.22 0.74 9.56
CA GLY A 124 -2.37 0.19 8.51
C GLY A 124 -1.80 1.29 7.62
N ALA A 125 -1.00 0.89 6.64
CA ALA A 125 -0.29 1.83 5.79
C ALA A 125 -1.27 2.57 4.88
N LEU A 126 -1.30 3.90 5.00
CA LEU A 126 -2.01 4.79 4.08
C LEU A 126 -1.18 5.01 2.82
N ALA A 127 -1.83 5.28 1.69
CA ALA A 127 -1.09 5.67 0.49
C ALA A 127 -0.36 7.01 0.66
N SER A 128 -0.90 7.95 1.46
CA SER A 128 -0.19 9.19 1.84
C SER A 128 -0.58 9.67 3.23
N ASN A 129 0.38 9.63 4.16
CA ASN A 129 0.20 10.13 5.53
C ASN A 129 -0.02 11.66 5.53
N LYS A 130 0.71 12.38 4.67
CA LYS A 130 0.62 13.84 4.54
C LYS A 130 -0.79 14.28 4.14
N ILE A 131 -1.39 13.63 3.16
CA ILE A 131 -2.73 14.00 2.67
C ILE A 131 -3.78 13.68 3.73
N TYR A 132 -3.70 12.51 4.37
CA TYR A 132 -4.59 12.17 5.47
C TYR A 132 -4.53 13.21 6.61
N LEU A 133 -3.33 13.57 7.08
CA LEU A 133 -3.14 14.58 8.12
C LEU A 133 -3.78 15.92 7.74
N SER A 134 -3.54 16.39 6.51
CA SER A 134 -4.14 17.65 6.01
C SER A 134 -5.67 17.61 5.94
N SER A 135 -6.26 16.43 5.71
CA SER A 135 -7.71 16.24 5.60
C SER A 135 -8.44 16.35 6.95
N ILE A 136 -7.72 16.12 8.06
CA ILE A 136 -8.28 16.10 9.40
C ILE A 136 -7.97 17.35 10.23
N GLU A 137 -7.02 18.19 9.81
CA GLU A 137 -6.56 19.39 10.58
C GLU A 137 -7.70 20.35 10.97
N ASN A 138 -8.73 20.49 10.14
CA ASN A 138 -9.85 21.43 10.35
C ASN A 138 -11.20 20.73 10.53
N THR A 139 -11.20 19.47 10.94
CA THR A 139 -12.45 18.69 11.08
C THR A 139 -13.00 18.83 12.49
N ILE A 140 -14.08 19.63 12.62
CA ILE A 140 -14.81 19.88 13.87
C ILE A 140 -15.23 18.54 14.49
N GLY A 141 -14.82 18.31 15.74
CA GLY A 141 -15.14 17.09 16.49
C GLY A 141 -14.05 16.02 16.49
N GLN A 142 -13.12 16.01 15.53
CA GLN A 142 -12.02 15.02 15.49
C GLN A 142 -10.84 15.32 16.43
N ASN A 143 -11.06 16.13 17.47
CA ASN A 143 -10.11 16.31 18.58
C ASN A 143 -10.16 15.16 19.61
N ASN A 144 -10.97 14.12 19.37
CA ASN A 144 -10.94 12.91 20.19
C ASN A 144 -9.72 12.05 19.84
N SER A 145 -8.86 11.84 20.82
CA SER A 145 -7.66 11.00 20.71
C SER A 145 -7.96 9.54 20.34
N GLU A 146 -9.19 9.07 20.56
CA GLU A 146 -9.61 7.69 20.31
C GLU A 146 -9.87 7.38 18.83
N THR A 147 -10.10 8.39 17.98
CA THR A 147 -10.43 8.20 16.55
C THR A 147 -9.37 8.75 15.60
N LYS A 148 -8.42 9.52 16.13
CA LYS A 148 -7.42 10.23 15.33
C LYS A 148 -6.15 9.39 15.23
N LEU A 149 -5.77 9.04 14.01
CA LEU A 149 -4.44 8.49 13.77
C LEU A 149 -3.41 9.61 14.02
N THR A 150 -2.49 9.36 14.95
CA THR A 150 -1.40 10.30 15.27
C THR A 150 -0.20 10.02 14.37
N THR A 151 0.66 11.03 14.18
CA THR A 151 1.91 10.84 13.44
C THR A 151 2.79 9.73 14.03
N GLU A 152 2.72 9.50 15.35
CA GLU A 152 3.46 8.44 16.04
C GLU A 152 2.92 7.04 15.75
N SER A 153 1.63 6.92 15.40
CA SER A 153 0.99 5.66 15.05
C SER A 153 0.98 5.38 13.54
N MET A 154 1.39 6.33 12.70
CA MET A 154 1.37 6.15 11.25
C MET A 154 2.49 5.20 10.79
N LEU A 155 2.13 4.28 9.91
CA LEU A 155 3.09 3.40 9.24
C LEU A 155 3.70 4.09 8.02
N PRO A 156 4.86 3.63 7.52
CA PRO A 156 5.45 4.11 6.28
C PRO A 156 4.45 4.06 5.10
N ASP A 157 4.13 5.22 4.54
CA ASP A 157 3.28 5.36 3.36
C ASP A 157 4.03 5.05 2.07
N PHE A 158 3.35 5.14 0.92
CA PHE A 158 3.94 4.77 -0.36
C PHE A 158 5.22 5.57 -0.69
N GLU A 159 5.26 6.87 -0.39
CA GLU A 159 6.45 7.70 -0.58
C GLU A 159 7.64 7.17 0.25
N ALA A 160 7.42 6.87 1.53
CA ALA A 160 8.45 6.33 2.41
C ALA A 160 8.96 4.96 1.94
N GLN A 161 8.05 4.08 1.47
CA GLN A 161 8.43 2.76 0.96
C GLN A 161 9.23 2.87 -0.36
N VAL A 162 8.83 3.76 -1.29
CA VAL A 162 9.58 4.03 -2.54
C VAL A 162 10.97 4.58 -2.24
N LYS A 163 11.09 5.54 -1.31
CA LYS A 163 12.39 6.06 -0.88
C LYS A 163 13.29 4.97 -0.30
N SER A 164 12.71 4.07 0.49
CA SER A 164 13.44 2.92 1.05
C SER A 164 13.95 1.99 -0.05
N PHE A 165 13.14 1.70 -1.08
CA PHE A 165 13.58 0.92 -2.25
C PHE A 165 14.72 1.58 -3.01
N ILE A 166 14.59 2.88 -3.33
CA ILE A 166 15.59 3.62 -4.11
C ILE A 166 16.94 3.68 -3.37
N ALA A 167 16.91 3.66 -2.04
CA ALA A 167 18.13 3.62 -1.22
C ALA A 167 18.81 2.24 -1.17
N LEU A 168 18.16 1.17 -1.65
CA LEU A 168 18.76 -0.17 -1.67
C LEU A 168 19.91 -0.26 -2.68
N PRO A 169 20.93 -1.09 -2.42
CA PRO A 169 21.99 -1.33 -3.38
C PRO A 169 21.44 -1.99 -4.65
N LEU A 170 22.03 -1.64 -5.79
CA LEU A 170 21.70 -2.26 -7.07
C LEU A 170 21.99 -3.78 -7.03
N PRO A 171 21.17 -4.60 -7.70
CA PRO A 171 21.39 -6.03 -7.78
C PRO A 171 22.75 -6.34 -8.43
N LYS A 172 23.50 -7.27 -7.84
CA LYS A 172 24.82 -7.69 -8.35
C LYS A 172 24.73 -8.46 -9.67
N LYS A 173 23.67 -9.26 -9.83
CA LYS A 173 23.38 -10.02 -11.04
C LYS A 173 22.39 -9.23 -11.90
N LYS A 174 22.59 -9.25 -13.22
CA LYS A 174 21.63 -8.67 -14.15
C LYS A 174 20.34 -9.47 -14.15
N LEU A 175 19.24 -8.75 -14.20
CA LEU A 175 17.88 -9.26 -14.15
C LEU A 175 17.27 -9.33 -15.54
N ARG A 176 16.33 -10.26 -15.73
CA ARG A 176 15.52 -10.31 -16.94
C ARG A 176 14.44 -9.26 -16.86
N GLU A 177 13.87 -9.13 -15.66
CA GLU A 177 12.67 -8.35 -15.45
C GLU A 177 12.57 -7.92 -13.98
N THR A 178 12.09 -6.70 -13.76
CA THR A 178 11.59 -6.27 -12.44
C THR A 178 10.10 -6.00 -12.56
N ILE A 179 9.32 -6.58 -11.66
CA ILE A 179 7.87 -6.36 -11.54
C ILE A 179 7.61 -5.66 -10.20
N PHE A 180 6.87 -4.57 -10.23
CA PHE A 180 6.47 -3.83 -9.04
C PHE A 180 5.04 -4.18 -8.65
N VAL A 181 4.76 -4.40 -7.38
CA VAL A 181 3.40 -4.57 -6.83
C VAL A 181 3.07 -3.35 -6.00
N LEU A 182 1.89 -2.77 -6.22
CA LEU A 182 1.39 -1.62 -5.47
C LEU A 182 0.00 -1.94 -4.90
N SER A 183 -0.10 -2.17 -3.60
CA SER A 183 -1.36 -2.52 -2.90
C SER A 183 -1.65 -1.53 -1.77
N PHE A 184 -2.42 -0.48 -2.08
CA PHE A 184 -2.92 0.50 -1.10
C PHE A 184 -4.38 0.84 -1.38
N GLY A 185 -5.04 1.46 -0.40
CA GLY A 185 -6.36 2.09 -0.56
C GLY A 185 -7.41 1.59 0.42
N ILE A 186 -7.22 0.40 1.02
CA ILE A 186 -8.14 -0.13 2.04
C ILE A 186 -8.19 0.81 3.25
N TRP A 187 -7.02 1.19 3.78
CA TRP A 187 -6.93 2.10 4.92
C TRP A 187 -7.34 3.53 4.59
N ASP A 188 -7.09 3.98 3.36
CA ASP A 188 -7.57 5.29 2.88
C ASP A 188 -9.10 5.34 2.88
N VAL A 189 -9.78 4.37 2.24
CA VAL A 189 -11.25 4.28 2.25
C VAL A 189 -11.78 4.11 3.67
N TRP A 190 -11.15 3.25 4.48
CA TRP A 190 -11.52 3.00 5.87
C TRP A 190 -11.55 4.30 6.69
N HIS A 191 -10.46 5.07 6.67
CA HIS A 191 -10.36 6.28 7.49
C HIS A 191 -11.14 7.45 6.89
N TYR A 192 -11.12 7.64 5.57
CA TYR A 192 -11.83 8.76 4.92
C TYR A 192 -13.35 8.62 4.98
N ALA A 193 -13.89 7.40 5.09
CA ALA A 193 -15.33 7.21 5.16
C ALA A 193 -15.97 7.84 6.42
N SER A 194 -15.16 8.12 7.45
CA SER A 194 -15.58 8.83 8.67
C SER A 194 -15.68 10.36 8.51
N LEU A 195 -15.17 10.90 7.40
CA LEU A 195 -15.19 12.33 7.10
C LEU A 195 -16.49 12.74 6.38
N ASP A 196 -16.71 14.06 6.27
CA ASP A 196 -17.68 14.59 5.32
C ASP A 196 -17.35 14.10 3.91
N TYR A 197 -18.35 13.64 3.17
CA TYR A 197 -18.13 12.99 1.87
C TYR A 197 -17.39 13.88 0.87
N SER A 198 -17.63 15.20 0.86
CA SER A 198 -16.93 16.10 -0.05
C SER A 198 -15.44 16.18 0.28
N LYS A 199 -15.11 16.27 1.58
CA LYS A 199 -13.71 16.28 2.05
C LYS A 199 -13.02 14.94 1.81
N ALA A 200 -13.72 13.84 2.11
CA ALA A 200 -13.23 12.48 1.88
C ALA A 200 -12.86 12.26 0.41
N LYS A 201 -13.76 12.65 -0.49
CA LYS A 201 -13.55 12.54 -1.94
C LYS A 201 -12.39 13.42 -2.42
N GLU A 202 -12.27 14.64 -1.91
CA GLU A 202 -11.15 15.52 -2.23
C GLU A 202 -9.81 14.92 -1.79
N ALA A 203 -9.73 14.44 -0.55
CA ALA A 203 -8.53 13.81 -0.01
C ALA A 203 -8.15 12.56 -0.81
N GLN A 204 -9.12 11.70 -1.09
CA GLN A 204 -8.93 10.50 -1.92
C GLN A 204 -8.40 10.81 -3.31
N ASN A 205 -8.96 11.83 -3.99
CA ASN A 205 -8.48 12.22 -5.32
C ASN A 205 -7.02 12.67 -5.29
N LYS A 206 -6.63 13.44 -4.26
CA LYS A 206 -5.23 13.86 -4.06
C LYS A 206 -4.32 12.66 -3.77
N VAL A 207 -4.79 11.68 -2.98
CA VAL A 207 -4.02 10.46 -2.69
C VAL A 207 -3.71 9.69 -3.97
N VAL A 208 -4.70 9.48 -4.83
CA VAL A 208 -4.46 8.77 -6.10
C VAL A 208 -3.48 9.56 -6.99
N GLU A 209 -3.59 10.89 -7.04
CA GLU A 209 -2.63 11.73 -7.76
C GLU A 209 -1.20 11.59 -7.22
N GLU A 210 -1.04 11.57 -5.90
CA GLU A 210 0.24 11.34 -5.23
C GLU A 210 0.79 9.93 -5.53
N MET A 211 -0.05 8.90 -5.57
CA MET A 211 0.38 7.54 -5.95
C MET A 211 0.99 7.52 -7.36
N PHE A 212 0.39 8.21 -8.33
CA PHE A 212 0.97 8.30 -9.67
C PHE A 212 2.24 9.14 -9.73
N ALA A 213 2.37 10.18 -8.88
CA ALA A 213 3.63 10.92 -8.73
C ALA A 213 4.76 10.02 -8.18
N GLN A 214 4.47 9.18 -7.19
CA GLN A 214 5.45 8.21 -6.67
C GLN A 214 5.78 7.10 -7.66
N LEU A 215 4.82 6.68 -8.50
CA LEU A 215 5.10 5.78 -9.63
C LEU A 215 6.02 6.43 -10.68
N ASP A 216 5.90 7.73 -10.92
CA ASP A 216 6.83 8.46 -11.79
C ASP A 216 8.24 8.53 -11.19
N ASN A 217 8.38 8.72 -9.88
CA ASN A 217 9.68 8.63 -9.19
C ASN A 217 10.30 7.23 -9.35
N LEU A 218 9.52 6.18 -9.15
CA LEU A 218 9.95 4.79 -9.31
C LEU A 218 10.33 4.47 -10.77
N TYR A 219 9.56 4.98 -11.74
CA TYR A 219 9.84 4.85 -13.16
C TYR A 219 11.14 5.56 -13.56
N ALA A 220 11.36 6.77 -13.05
CA ALA A 220 12.60 7.52 -13.29
C ALA A 220 13.82 6.75 -12.79
N HIS A 221 13.77 6.26 -11.55
CA HIS A 221 14.83 5.44 -10.98
C HIS A 221 15.07 4.14 -11.77
N HIS A 222 14.00 3.44 -12.18
CA HIS A 222 14.12 2.25 -13.02
C HIS A 222 14.79 2.54 -14.36
N ARG A 223 14.40 3.64 -15.02
CA ARG A 223 15.01 4.09 -16.29
C ARG A 223 16.50 4.39 -16.14
N GLU A 224 16.87 5.11 -15.08
CA GLU A 224 18.28 5.48 -14.81
C GLU A 224 19.16 4.27 -14.53
N THR A 225 18.61 3.25 -13.88
CA THR A 225 19.36 2.07 -13.44
C THR A 225 19.24 0.89 -14.39
N LEU A 226 18.46 1.01 -15.47
CA LEU A 226 18.12 -0.08 -16.38
C LEU A 226 19.34 -0.80 -16.96
N GLU A 227 20.29 -0.05 -17.53
CA GLU A 227 21.47 -0.64 -18.18
C GLU A 227 22.38 -1.39 -17.19
N ALA A 228 22.44 -0.90 -15.95
CA ALA A 228 23.22 -1.52 -14.89
C ALA A 228 22.54 -2.79 -14.36
N THR A 229 21.22 -2.79 -14.29
CA THR A 229 20.45 -3.81 -13.56
C THR A 229 19.83 -4.89 -14.44
N HIS A 230 19.59 -4.62 -15.73
CA HIS A 230 18.89 -5.54 -16.62
C HIS A 230 19.76 -6.03 -17.78
N ILE A 231 19.38 -7.20 -18.30
CA ILE A 231 19.85 -7.68 -19.60
C ILE A 231 19.02 -6.97 -20.67
N ILE A 232 19.67 -6.11 -21.44
CA ILE A 232 19.05 -5.41 -22.57
C ILE A 232 19.53 -6.10 -23.85
N GLU A 233 18.61 -6.77 -24.54
CA GLU A 233 18.90 -7.33 -25.86
C GLU A 233 19.14 -6.18 -26.84
N LYS A 234 20.24 -6.23 -27.60
CA LYS A 234 20.51 -5.24 -28.65
C LYS A 234 20.22 -5.86 -30.01
N PRO A 235 19.60 -5.14 -30.95
CA PRO A 235 19.31 -5.68 -32.27
C PRO A 235 20.61 -6.02 -33.00
N HIS A 236 20.86 -7.32 -33.23
CA HIS A 236 22.04 -7.78 -33.97
C HIS A 236 21.97 -7.49 -35.48
N ASN A 237 20.78 -7.20 -36.03
CA ASN A 237 20.56 -6.88 -37.44
C ASN A 237 19.32 -5.98 -37.61
N LYS A 238 19.30 -5.16 -38.69
CA LYS A 238 18.21 -4.21 -39.02
C LYS A 238 16.82 -4.84 -39.20
N SER A 239 16.70 -6.16 -39.25
CA SER A 239 15.43 -6.89 -39.43
C SER A 239 14.87 -7.48 -38.14
N HIS A 240 15.62 -7.48 -37.03
CA HIS A 240 15.16 -8.05 -35.77
C HIS A 240 14.53 -6.95 -34.91
N VAL A 241 13.21 -7.01 -34.74
CA VAL A 241 12.50 -6.14 -33.80
C VAL A 241 12.75 -6.69 -32.40
N VAL A 242 13.58 -6.01 -31.63
CA VAL A 242 13.79 -6.35 -30.22
C VAL A 242 12.67 -5.72 -29.38
N PRO A 243 12.05 -6.48 -28.46
CA PRO A 243 11.06 -5.92 -27.54
C PRO A 243 11.69 -4.78 -26.72
N LYS A 244 10.97 -3.65 -26.59
CA LYS A 244 11.42 -2.58 -25.70
C LYS A 244 11.47 -3.07 -24.26
N PRO A 245 12.43 -2.62 -23.45
CA PRO A 245 12.42 -2.84 -22.01
C PRO A 245 11.07 -2.42 -21.42
N GLN A 246 10.58 -3.14 -20.41
CA GLN A 246 9.26 -2.89 -19.84
C GLN A 246 9.36 -2.48 -18.37
N PHE A 247 8.54 -1.51 -17.97
CA PHE A 247 8.31 -1.14 -16.58
C PHE A 247 6.93 -1.66 -16.18
N LYS A 248 6.89 -2.80 -15.50
CA LYS A 248 5.65 -3.52 -15.18
C LYS A 248 5.23 -3.26 -13.74
N VAL A 249 3.97 -2.90 -13.57
CA VAL A 249 3.35 -2.68 -12.27
C VAL A 249 2.08 -3.53 -12.14
N ILE A 250 1.88 -4.17 -11.01
CA ILE A 250 0.66 -4.87 -10.64
C ILE A 250 -0.07 -4.00 -9.62
N ILE A 251 -1.32 -3.71 -9.89
CA ILE A 251 -2.19 -2.94 -9.00
C ILE A 251 -3.49 -3.75 -8.83
N PRO A 252 -3.72 -4.40 -7.68
CA PRO A 252 -5.03 -4.96 -7.39
C PRO A 252 -6.04 -3.83 -7.13
N LYS A 253 -7.29 -4.02 -7.56
CA LYS A 253 -8.40 -3.19 -7.08
C LYS A 253 -8.56 -3.36 -5.58
N VAL A 254 -8.99 -2.29 -4.92
CA VAL A 254 -9.15 -2.26 -3.47
C VAL A 254 -10.32 -3.17 -3.09
N PHE A 255 -10.11 -4.10 -2.15
CA PHE A 255 -11.22 -4.87 -1.59
C PHE A 255 -12.12 -3.98 -0.73
N ASP A 256 -13.44 -4.16 -0.82
CA ASP A 256 -14.41 -3.36 -0.06
C ASP A 256 -14.16 -3.51 1.46
N PRO A 257 -13.66 -2.45 2.13
CA PRO A 257 -13.36 -2.53 3.56
C PRO A 257 -14.62 -2.76 4.39
N THR A 258 -15.83 -2.49 3.85
CA THR A 258 -17.08 -2.74 4.56
C THR A 258 -17.46 -4.21 4.67
N MET A 259 -16.78 -5.07 3.92
CA MET A 259 -16.90 -6.53 3.99
C MET A 259 -15.86 -7.17 4.92
N LEU A 260 -14.91 -6.39 5.45
CA LEU A 260 -13.94 -6.90 6.42
C LEU A 260 -14.62 -7.22 7.75
N PRO A 261 -14.22 -8.28 8.47
CA PRO A 261 -14.76 -8.56 9.80
C PRO A 261 -14.55 -7.37 10.76
N GLY A 262 -13.41 -6.70 10.65
CA GLY A 262 -13.06 -5.48 11.37
C GLY A 262 -14.08 -4.35 11.23
N TRP A 263 -14.78 -4.24 10.10
CA TRP A 263 -15.69 -3.12 9.83
C TRP A 263 -16.85 -3.03 10.83
N LEU A 264 -17.29 -4.17 11.34
CA LEU A 264 -18.35 -4.22 12.35
C LEU A 264 -17.79 -4.16 13.77
N SER A 265 -16.61 -4.74 14.02
CA SER A 265 -16.03 -4.86 15.37
C SER A 265 -15.22 -3.64 15.80
N GLN A 266 -14.47 -3.02 14.89
CA GLN A 266 -13.42 -2.03 15.21
C GLN A 266 -13.58 -0.67 14.52
N ARG A 267 -14.59 -0.51 13.65
CA ARG A 267 -14.84 0.79 13.01
C ARG A 267 -15.18 1.88 14.04
N PRO A 268 -14.51 3.05 13.98
CA PRO A 268 -14.82 4.17 14.86
C PRO A 268 -16.29 4.59 14.79
N VAL A 269 -16.88 4.88 15.95
CA VAL A 269 -18.24 5.44 16.02
C VAL A 269 -18.19 6.86 15.43
N PRO A 270 -18.95 7.15 14.36
CA PRO A 270 -18.92 8.46 13.74
C PRO A 270 -19.46 9.53 14.69
N LEU A 271 -18.84 10.70 14.65
CA LEU A 271 -19.26 11.85 15.44
C LEU A 271 -20.53 12.46 14.85
N ARG A 272 -21.43 12.94 15.71
CA ARG A 272 -22.66 13.61 15.27
C ARG A 272 -22.34 14.87 14.45
N PRO A 273 -23.10 15.18 13.38
CA PRO A 273 -24.37 14.57 12.98
C PRO A 273 -24.23 13.25 12.20
N SER A 274 -23.01 12.78 11.94
CA SER A 274 -22.79 11.59 11.14
C SER A 274 -23.27 10.31 11.83
N SER A 275 -23.66 9.32 11.02
CA SER A 275 -24.21 8.05 11.47
C SER A 275 -23.45 6.86 10.91
N VAL A 276 -23.59 5.69 11.55
CA VAL A 276 -23.01 4.41 11.10
C VAL A 276 -23.41 4.08 9.66
N ALA A 277 -24.66 4.39 9.29
CA ALA A 277 -25.19 4.20 7.94
C ALA A 277 -24.56 5.17 6.93
N GLU A 278 -24.28 6.41 7.34
CA GLU A 278 -23.58 7.38 6.51
C GLU A 278 -22.12 6.98 6.29
N HIS A 279 -21.43 6.51 7.33
CA HIS A 279 -20.07 5.98 7.24
C HIS A 279 -20.01 4.79 6.25
N GLN A 280 -20.96 3.85 6.32
CA GLN A 280 -21.10 2.76 5.33
C GLN A 280 -21.28 3.30 3.90
N LYS A 281 -22.22 4.23 3.72
CA LYS A 281 -22.52 4.81 2.41
C LYS A 281 -21.31 5.54 1.83
N ASN A 282 -20.55 6.24 2.67
CA ASN A 282 -19.34 6.93 2.27
C ASN A 282 -18.28 5.93 1.80
N ALA A 283 -18.01 4.86 2.56
CA ALA A 283 -17.02 3.85 2.18
C ALA A 283 -17.30 3.23 0.81
N ILE A 284 -18.54 2.79 0.57
CA ILE A 284 -18.94 2.22 -0.74
C ILE A 284 -18.79 3.25 -1.87
N SER A 285 -19.18 4.50 -1.61
CA SER A 285 -19.09 5.57 -2.62
C SER A 285 -17.64 5.93 -2.92
N LEU A 286 -16.79 5.97 -1.89
CA LEU A 286 -15.36 6.26 -1.96
C LEU A 286 -14.62 5.13 -2.68
N LEU A 287 -14.91 3.87 -2.39
CA LEU A 287 -14.34 2.72 -3.09
C LEU A 287 -14.60 2.81 -4.61
N ARG A 288 -15.84 3.05 -5.01
CA ARG A 288 -16.18 3.22 -6.43
C ARG A 288 -15.45 4.41 -7.06
N ASP A 289 -15.36 5.52 -6.33
CA ASP A 289 -14.64 6.71 -6.78
C ASP A 289 -13.12 6.45 -6.88
N TRP A 290 -12.56 5.60 -6.02
CA TRP A 290 -11.15 5.19 -6.02
C TRP A 290 -10.81 4.44 -7.29
N ASP A 291 -11.57 3.38 -7.58
CA ASP A 291 -11.37 2.56 -8.79
C ASP A 291 -11.49 3.42 -10.05
N ASN A 292 -12.52 4.27 -10.13
CA ASN A 292 -12.70 5.20 -11.24
C ASN A 292 -11.51 6.16 -11.38
N LYS A 293 -11.01 6.72 -10.27
CA LYS A 293 -9.90 7.67 -10.30
C LYS A 293 -8.59 6.98 -10.68
N MET A 294 -8.35 5.76 -10.18
CA MET A 294 -7.20 4.93 -10.58
C MET A 294 -7.23 4.66 -12.08
N GLU A 295 -8.32 4.10 -12.60
CA GLU A 295 -8.47 3.78 -14.03
C GLU A 295 -8.28 5.01 -14.94
N ASN A 296 -8.86 6.15 -14.54
CA ASN A 296 -8.74 7.40 -15.29
C ASN A 296 -7.32 8.00 -15.25
N SER A 297 -6.52 7.65 -14.25
CA SER A 297 -5.13 8.14 -14.12
C SER A 297 -4.13 7.29 -14.91
N ILE A 298 -4.44 6.01 -15.17
CA ILE A 298 -3.55 5.09 -15.89
C ILE A 298 -3.28 5.54 -17.34
N LYS A 299 -4.33 5.93 -18.10
CA LYS A 299 -4.16 6.31 -19.52
C LYS A 299 -3.26 7.55 -19.68
N PRO A 300 -3.49 8.68 -18.99
CA PRO A 300 -2.56 9.81 -19.02
C PRO A 300 -1.15 9.43 -18.59
N TRP A 301 -1.00 8.58 -17.57
CA TRP A 301 0.30 8.15 -17.08
C TRP A 301 1.08 7.27 -18.08
N PHE A 302 0.39 6.46 -18.89
CA PHE A 302 1.03 5.74 -19.99
C PHE A 302 1.55 6.65 -21.11
N ALA A 303 0.96 7.83 -21.28
CA ALA A 303 1.39 8.82 -22.26
C ALA A 303 2.48 9.75 -21.72
N SER A 304 2.63 9.86 -20.39
CA SER A 304 3.66 10.69 -19.77
C SER A 304 5.02 10.01 -19.79
N THR A 305 6.07 10.79 -20.04
CA THR A 305 7.46 10.43 -19.76
C THR A 305 7.99 11.50 -18.82
N PRO A 306 8.10 11.24 -17.50
CA PRO A 306 8.63 12.24 -16.58
C PRO A 306 10.06 12.62 -16.98
N GLU A 307 10.35 13.92 -16.98
CA GLU A 307 11.71 14.42 -17.17
C GLU A 307 12.61 13.84 -16.07
N VAL A 308 13.84 13.48 -16.42
CA VAL A 308 14.84 13.04 -15.43
C VAL A 308 15.16 14.24 -14.55
N THR A 309 14.57 14.34 -13.35
CA THR A 309 15.03 15.32 -12.37
C THR A 309 16.41 14.87 -11.93
N THR A 310 17.46 15.54 -12.41
CA THR A 310 18.84 15.27 -12.01
C THR A 310 18.91 15.23 -10.49
N SER A 311 19.44 14.14 -9.95
CA SER A 311 19.55 13.71 -8.55
C SER A 311 20.18 14.71 -7.55
N ASN A 312 20.42 15.95 -7.95
CA ASN A 312 21.00 17.00 -7.13
C ASN A 312 19.98 17.76 -6.26
N GLU A 313 18.68 17.55 -6.46
CA GLU A 313 17.62 18.20 -5.66
C GLU A 313 17.26 17.41 -4.38
N TRP A 314 17.79 16.19 -4.21
CA TRP A 314 17.53 15.31 -3.06
C TRP A 314 18.62 15.35 -1.97
N MET A 315 19.61 16.24 -2.11
CA MET A 315 20.58 16.56 -1.06
C MET A 315 20.51 18.06 -0.77
N GLU A 316 19.49 18.52 -0.04
CA GLU A 316 19.63 19.81 0.63
C GLU A 316 20.43 19.64 1.93
N PRO A 317 21.55 20.37 2.11
CA PRO A 317 22.23 20.44 3.39
C PRO A 317 21.43 21.34 4.34
N VAL A 318 21.32 20.90 5.59
CA VAL A 318 20.80 21.69 6.72
C VAL A 318 21.48 23.06 6.76
N PRO A 319 20.73 24.19 6.70
CA PRO A 319 21.33 25.48 6.96
C PRO A 319 21.63 25.61 8.46
N GLN A 320 22.91 25.67 8.79
CA GLN A 320 23.37 26.23 10.06
C GLN A 320 22.95 27.70 10.11
N GLY A 321 22.30 28.09 11.21
CA GLY A 321 21.45 29.28 11.27
C GLY A 321 22.15 30.63 11.36
N GLU A 322 21.33 31.67 11.47
CA GLU A 322 21.67 32.89 12.20
C GLU A 322 20.39 33.58 12.72
N VAL A 323 20.44 33.89 14.01
CA VAL A 323 19.42 34.62 14.78
C VAL A 323 19.71 36.11 14.67
N SER A 324 18.73 36.89 14.22
CA SER A 324 18.56 38.33 14.45
C SER A 324 17.25 38.71 13.74
N GLY A 325 16.20 39.26 14.35
CA GLY A 325 16.15 40.31 15.35
C GLY A 325 15.05 41.28 14.89
N GLU A 326 13.90 41.21 15.55
CA GLU A 326 12.88 42.24 15.82
C GLU A 326 12.79 43.50 14.94
N VAL A 327 11.59 43.82 14.41
CA VAL A 327 10.81 45.07 14.63
C VAL A 327 9.43 44.96 13.95
N VAL A 328 8.40 45.39 14.68
CA VAL A 328 6.95 45.38 14.38
C VAL A 328 6.52 46.74 13.74
N PRO A 329 5.22 47.01 13.44
CA PRO A 329 4.58 46.98 12.13
C PRO A 329 4.17 48.38 11.61
N GLU A 330 3.71 48.46 10.35
CA GLU A 330 2.88 49.59 9.92
C GLU A 330 1.56 49.12 9.27
N VAL A 331 0.52 49.79 9.74
CA VAL A 331 -0.91 49.72 9.45
C VAL A 331 -1.18 50.37 8.09
N PHE A 332 -2.15 49.89 7.29
CA PHE A 332 -3.09 50.79 6.59
C PHE A 332 -4.36 50.07 6.09
N ASP A 333 -5.48 50.75 6.33
CA ASP A 333 -6.89 50.50 6.05
C ASP A 333 -7.23 50.14 4.58
N LYS A 334 -8.17 49.21 4.31
CA LYS A 334 -9.63 49.40 4.15
C LYS A 334 -10.01 50.18 2.87
N ASP A 335 -10.79 49.56 1.98
CA ASP A 335 -12.07 50.11 1.51
C ASP A 335 -12.84 49.20 0.54
N GLU A 336 -14.16 49.44 0.54
CA GLU A 336 -15.27 48.71 -0.05
C GLU A 336 -15.58 49.06 -1.54
N HIS A 337 -16.65 48.42 -2.02
CA HIS A 337 -17.52 48.72 -3.19
C HIS A 337 -17.09 48.01 -4.48
N GLY A 338 -17.91 47.15 -5.09
CA GLY A 338 -19.28 47.35 -5.59
C GLY A 338 -19.21 46.97 -7.09
N GLY A 339 -19.81 45.86 -7.54
CA GLY A 339 -21.13 45.85 -8.17
C GLY A 339 -21.06 46.29 -9.64
N VAL A 340 -21.58 45.47 -10.58
CA VAL A 340 -22.40 45.83 -11.76
C VAL A 340 -22.42 44.69 -12.80
N GLU A 341 -23.65 44.33 -13.19
CA GLU A 341 -24.03 43.45 -14.30
C GLU A 341 -23.81 44.11 -15.67
N GLY A 342 -23.65 43.30 -16.73
CA GLY A 342 -23.67 43.81 -18.11
C GLY A 342 -23.81 42.71 -19.16
N HIS A 343 -25.03 42.58 -19.69
CA HIS A 343 -25.41 41.86 -20.91
C HIS A 343 -24.65 42.31 -22.16
N GLY A 344 -24.48 41.41 -23.15
CA GLY A 344 -24.15 41.80 -24.52
C GLY A 344 -24.11 40.64 -25.52
N GLN A 345 -25.14 40.53 -26.33
CA GLN A 345 -25.31 39.64 -27.50
C GLN A 345 -24.31 39.91 -28.63
N GLY A 346 -24.11 38.94 -29.52
CA GLY A 346 -23.49 39.15 -30.82
C GLY A 346 -23.39 37.90 -31.68
N ASP A 347 -24.45 37.64 -32.47
CA ASP A 347 -24.49 36.72 -33.61
C ASP A 347 -23.36 36.98 -34.63
N SER A 348 -22.90 35.93 -35.32
CA SER A 348 -23.19 35.74 -36.76
C SER A 348 -22.26 34.76 -37.46
N SER A 349 -22.89 34.02 -38.37
CA SER A 349 -22.44 32.99 -39.28
C SER A 349 -21.83 33.54 -40.58
N GLY A 350 -21.10 32.68 -41.31
CA GLY A 350 -20.75 32.87 -42.74
C GLY A 350 -19.50 32.07 -43.15
N HIS A 351 -19.62 30.83 -43.65
CA HIS A 351 -19.72 30.41 -45.07
C HIS A 351 -18.43 30.43 -45.92
N HIS A 352 -17.97 29.21 -46.25
CA HIS A 352 -17.49 28.68 -47.54
C HIS A 352 -16.34 29.33 -48.36
N GLY A 353 -15.38 28.47 -48.78
CA GLY A 353 -14.51 28.73 -49.94
C GLY A 353 -13.37 27.71 -50.10
N GLN A 354 -13.52 26.76 -51.04
CA GLN A 354 -12.47 25.86 -51.53
C GLN A 354 -11.47 26.57 -52.47
N GLY A 355 -10.26 26.03 -52.60
CA GLY A 355 -9.33 26.36 -53.68
C GLY A 355 -8.04 25.54 -53.65
N GLU A 356 -7.92 24.57 -54.56
CA GLU A 356 -6.67 23.88 -54.92
C GLU A 356 -5.73 24.79 -55.74
N GLN A 357 -4.41 24.61 -55.61
CA GLN A 357 -3.48 24.20 -56.69
C GLN A 357 -2.00 24.57 -56.42
N ASN A 358 -1.15 23.56 -56.55
CA ASN A 358 0.19 23.47 -57.17
C ASN A 358 1.28 24.55 -56.95
N GLY A 359 2.47 24.05 -56.59
CA GLY A 359 3.75 24.74 -56.80
C GLY A 359 4.96 23.89 -56.40
N SER A 360 5.58 23.22 -57.37
CA SER A 360 6.88 22.55 -57.25
C SER A 360 8.01 23.57 -57.42
N GLN A 361 9.08 23.51 -56.61
CA GLN A 361 10.47 23.45 -57.09
C GLN A 361 11.56 23.61 -56.01
N SER A 362 12.56 22.73 -56.16
CA SER A 362 14.00 22.98 -56.07
C SER A 362 14.76 22.75 -54.76
N GLN A 363 15.71 21.83 -54.93
CA GLN A 363 16.84 21.43 -54.11
C GLN A 363 17.68 22.60 -53.55
N THR A 364 18.17 22.43 -52.32
CA THR A 364 19.58 22.74 -52.04
C THR A 364 20.16 21.75 -51.04
N LYS A 365 21.15 21.00 -51.53
CA LYS A 365 21.99 20.03 -50.86
C LYS A 365 22.90 20.75 -49.86
N ARG A 366 22.86 20.39 -48.58
CA ARG A 366 23.98 20.64 -47.66
C ARG A 366 24.20 19.39 -46.82
N GLU A 367 25.16 18.59 -47.28
CA GLU A 367 25.81 17.55 -46.50
C GLU A 367 26.41 18.19 -45.25
N LYS A 368 26.00 17.70 -44.08
CA LYS A 368 26.79 17.79 -42.87
C LYS A 368 26.70 16.43 -42.18
N SER A 369 27.66 15.59 -42.53
CA SER A 369 28.02 14.37 -41.81
C SER A 369 28.51 14.78 -40.42
N GLY A 370 27.72 14.43 -39.42
CA GLY A 370 28.04 14.50 -38.00
C GLY A 370 27.17 13.44 -37.35
N GLU A 371 27.53 12.17 -37.55
CA GLU A 371 26.94 11.03 -36.86
C GLU A 371 27.50 11.03 -35.44
N GLU A 372 27.03 11.98 -34.63
CA GLU A 372 26.96 11.78 -33.19
C GLU A 372 25.87 10.72 -33.00
N THR A 373 26.29 9.48 -32.76
CA THR A 373 25.41 8.44 -32.22
C THR A 373 25.08 8.89 -30.81
N GLU A 374 24.10 9.78 -30.70
CA GLU A 374 23.45 10.11 -29.45
C GLU A 374 22.93 8.78 -28.91
N ASN A 375 23.56 8.30 -27.82
CA ASN A 375 23.12 7.14 -27.06
C ASN A 375 21.70 7.45 -26.55
N GLN A 376 20.68 7.19 -27.38
CA GLN A 376 19.30 7.26 -26.95
C GLN A 376 19.10 6.10 -25.97
N THR A 377 19.19 6.40 -24.68
CA THR A 377 18.83 5.47 -23.61
C THR A 377 17.44 4.93 -23.91
N GLU A 378 17.32 3.60 -24.03
CA GLU A 378 16.05 2.97 -24.36
C GLU A 378 15.02 3.30 -23.28
N ILE A 379 13.94 3.99 -23.67
CA ILE A 379 12.88 4.40 -22.75
C ILE A 379 12.00 3.17 -22.45
N PRO A 380 11.95 2.69 -21.19
CA PRO A 380 11.13 1.53 -20.84
C PRO A 380 9.65 1.80 -21.07
N GLN A 381 8.95 0.85 -21.66
CA GLN A 381 7.51 0.92 -21.87
C GLN A 381 6.78 0.61 -20.56
N LYS A 382 6.03 1.60 -20.04
CA LYS A 382 5.13 1.42 -18.89
C LYS A 382 4.04 0.40 -19.20
N ASP A 383 3.80 -0.55 -18.31
CA ASP A 383 2.67 -1.49 -18.42
C ASP A 383 2.08 -1.78 -17.04
N ILE A 384 0.75 -1.96 -16.99
CA ILE A 384 0.01 -2.23 -15.75
C ILE A 384 -0.83 -3.48 -15.91
N TYR A 385 -0.72 -4.36 -14.91
CA TYR A 385 -1.63 -5.45 -14.66
C TYR A 385 -2.61 -5.00 -13.57
N TYR A 386 -3.86 -4.72 -13.97
CA TYR A 386 -4.90 -4.21 -13.07
C TYR A 386 -5.90 -5.33 -12.77
N TYR A 387 -5.72 -5.99 -11.62
CA TYR A 387 -6.48 -7.19 -11.26
C TYR A 387 -7.69 -6.84 -10.39
N ASP A 388 -8.86 -7.39 -10.71
CA ASP A 388 -10.09 -7.16 -9.95
C ASP A 388 -10.17 -8.08 -8.71
N LEU A 389 -9.30 -7.79 -7.73
CA LEU A 389 -9.25 -8.53 -6.46
C LEU A 389 -10.58 -8.46 -5.70
N HIS A 390 -11.25 -7.30 -5.77
CA HIS A 390 -12.56 -7.11 -5.14
C HIS A 390 -13.59 -8.11 -5.69
N GLN A 391 -13.76 -8.15 -7.01
CA GLN A 391 -14.72 -9.05 -7.64
C GLN A 391 -14.38 -10.52 -7.35
N PHE A 392 -13.10 -10.89 -7.40
CA PHE A 392 -12.65 -12.25 -7.10
C PHE A 392 -13.04 -12.72 -5.69
N LEU A 393 -12.76 -11.89 -4.67
CA LEU A 393 -13.11 -12.22 -3.28
C LEU A 393 -14.62 -12.15 -3.04
N LEU A 394 -15.32 -11.23 -3.70
CA LEU A 394 -16.78 -11.14 -3.63
C LEU A 394 -17.44 -12.41 -4.19
N GLU A 395 -16.94 -12.95 -5.30
CA GLU A 395 -17.44 -14.22 -5.86
C GLU A 395 -17.23 -15.40 -4.91
N ILE A 396 -16.09 -15.45 -4.20
CA ILE A 396 -15.85 -16.45 -3.16
C ILE A 396 -16.90 -16.34 -2.03
N ILE A 397 -17.18 -15.12 -1.57
CA ILE A 397 -18.15 -14.88 -0.51
C ILE A 397 -19.56 -15.25 -0.97
N LEU A 398 -19.95 -14.86 -2.19
CA LEU A 398 -21.26 -15.17 -2.77
C LEU A 398 -21.44 -16.67 -3.03
N GLU A 399 -20.40 -17.36 -3.51
CA GLU A 399 -20.41 -18.81 -3.69
C GLU A 399 -20.76 -19.51 -2.37
N HIS A 400 -20.04 -19.19 -1.30
CA HIS A 400 -20.26 -19.77 0.01
C HIS A 400 -21.65 -19.44 0.58
N GLN A 401 -22.13 -18.19 0.41
CA GLN A 401 -23.49 -17.80 0.83
C GLN A 401 -24.59 -18.60 0.14
N LEU A 402 -24.46 -18.77 -1.17
CA LEU A 402 -25.45 -19.48 -1.96
C LEU A 402 -25.42 -20.97 -1.63
N GLU A 403 -24.22 -21.56 -1.48
CA GLU A 403 -24.04 -22.94 -1.05
C GLU A 403 -24.71 -23.21 0.31
N ASP A 404 -24.47 -22.37 1.32
CA ASP A 404 -25.05 -22.50 2.67
C ASP A 404 -26.58 -22.49 2.66
N GLU A 405 -27.18 -21.71 1.77
CA GLU A 405 -28.63 -21.62 1.59
C GLU A 405 -29.18 -22.70 0.63
N GLY A 406 -28.32 -23.54 0.04
CA GLY A 406 -28.70 -24.53 -0.96
C GLY A 406 -29.26 -23.90 -2.25
N LEU A 407 -28.80 -22.70 -2.57
CA LEU A 407 -29.19 -21.91 -3.74
C LEU A 407 -28.07 -21.91 -4.77
N SER A 408 -28.44 -21.67 -6.02
CA SER A 408 -27.49 -21.34 -7.07
C SER A 408 -28.08 -20.29 -8.01
N ASP A 409 -27.25 -19.42 -8.55
CA ASP A 409 -27.68 -18.44 -9.55
C ASP A 409 -27.66 -19.02 -10.98
N ALA A 410 -27.97 -18.19 -11.97
CA ALA A 410 -27.96 -18.59 -13.38
C ALA A 410 -26.53 -18.71 -13.98
N SER A 411 -25.52 -18.13 -13.33
CA SER A 411 -24.11 -18.23 -13.75
C SER A 411 -23.42 -19.50 -13.23
N GLY A 412 -24.07 -20.19 -12.28
CA GLY A 412 -23.55 -21.39 -11.62
C GLY A 412 -22.87 -21.09 -10.28
N LEU A 413 -22.95 -19.86 -9.77
CA LEU A 413 -22.52 -19.55 -8.40
C LEU A 413 -23.42 -20.30 -7.40
N GLY A 414 -22.82 -20.82 -6.34
CA GLY A 414 -23.45 -21.65 -5.30
C GLY A 414 -23.53 -23.15 -5.65
N THR A 415 -22.86 -23.59 -6.72
CA THR A 415 -22.85 -25.01 -7.14
C THR A 415 -21.57 -25.75 -6.74
N LYS A 416 -20.51 -25.03 -6.38
CA LYS A 416 -19.23 -25.57 -5.97
C LYS A 416 -19.16 -25.62 -4.45
N GLU A 417 -18.41 -26.59 -3.95
CA GLU A 417 -18.08 -26.66 -2.53
C GLU A 417 -17.09 -25.54 -2.18
N SER A 418 -17.48 -24.67 -1.25
CA SER A 418 -16.61 -23.66 -0.69
C SER A 418 -15.47 -24.33 0.06
N PRO A 419 -14.23 -23.89 -0.15
CA PRO A 419 -13.09 -24.41 0.61
C PRO A 419 -13.04 -23.82 2.03
N TYR A 420 -13.92 -22.88 2.35
CA TYR A 420 -13.91 -22.15 3.62
C TYR A 420 -15.04 -22.63 4.52
N ILE A 421 -14.73 -22.87 5.79
CA ILE A 421 -15.70 -23.03 6.87
C ILE A 421 -16.34 -21.68 7.21
N SER A 422 -15.62 -20.57 7.06
CA SER A 422 -16.18 -19.24 7.28
C SER A 422 -15.58 -18.21 6.33
N VAL A 423 -16.48 -17.38 5.77
CA VAL A 423 -16.15 -16.19 4.99
C VAL A 423 -16.50 -14.88 5.71
N TYR A 424 -16.89 -14.95 6.98
CA TYR A 424 -17.26 -13.77 7.80
C TYR A 424 -16.48 -13.63 9.08
N ASP A 425 -16.33 -14.74 9.79
CA ASP A 425 -15.62 -14.75 11.06
C ASP A 425 -14.13 -14.94 10.74
N PRO A 426 -13.21 -14.16 11.34
CA PRO A 426 -11.79 -14.38 11.16
C PRO A 426 -11.32 -15.60 11.97
N CYS A 427 -10.18 -16.17 11.60
CA CYS A 427 -9.58 -17.28 12.34
C CYS A 427 -9.09 -16.85 13.74
N VAL A 428 -8.45 -15.68 13.83
CA VAL A 428 -7.96 -15.08 15.08
C VAL A 428 -9.05 -14.22 15.68
N GLN A 429 -9.44 -14.52 16.92
CA GLN A 429 -10.53 -13.83 17.63
C GLN A 429 -10.14 -13.53 19.08
N GLU A 430 -10.70 -12.48 19.65
CA GLU A 430 -10.61 -12.23 21.09
C GLU A 430 -11.12 -13.43 21.89
N SER A 431 -10.39 -13.81 22.95
CA SER A 431 -10.85 -14.83 23.87
C SER A 431 -12.12 -14.35 24.59
N GLU A 432 -13.28 -14.79 24.11
CA GLU A 432 -14.55 -14.48 24.78
C GLU A 432 -14.48 -14.99 26.23
N GLY A 433 -14.44 -14.07 27.19
CA GLY A 433 -14.59 -14.40 28.60
C GLY A 433 -15.81 -15.30 28.82
N GLU A 434 -15.73 -16.22 29.80
CA GLU A 434 -16.62 -17.36 29.95
C GLU A 434 -18.13 -17.03 29.83
N GLU A 435 -18.57 -15.82 30.22
CA GLU A 435 -19.97 -15.37 30.16
C GLU A 435 -20.56 -15.20 28.75
N ASN A 436 -19.78 -14.79 27.74
CA ASN A 436 -20.33 -14.55 26.38
C ASN A 436 -20.45 -15.84 25.55
N SER A 437 -19.54 -16.80 25.81
CA SER A 437 -19.56 -18.11 25.18
C SER A 437 -20.89 -18.85 25.39
N GLU A 438 -21.55 -18.64 26.53
CA GLU A 438 -22.81 -19.28 26.88
C GLU A 438 -24.01 -18.69 26.12
N LYS A 439 -23.97 -17.40 25.75
CA LYS A 439 -25.01 -16.76 24.92
C LYS A 439 -24.92 -17.20 23.45
N ARG A 440 -23.71 -17.31 22.87
CA ARG A 440 -23.53 -17.88 21.52
C ARG A 440 -23.91 -19.36 21.48
N ARG A 441 -23.58 -20.15 22.51
CA ARG A 441 -24.06 -21.54 22.69
C ARG A 441 -25.58 -21.67 22.67
N ARG A 442 -26.31 -20.71 23.23
CA ARG A 442 -27.80 -20.69 23.19
C ARG A 442 -28.36 -20.36 21.80
N LYS A 443 -27.63 -19.61 20.97
CA LYS A 443 -28.00 -19.35 19.56
C LYS A 443 -27.72 -20.58 18.68
N SER A 444 -26.53 -21.18 18.74
CA SER A 444 -26.20 -22.35 17.90
C SER A 444 -27.00 -23.62 18.27
N LYS A 445 -27.33 -23.82 19.55
CA LYS A 445 -28.23 -24.91 19.98
C LYS A 445 -29.68 -24.77 19.45
N LYS A 446 -30.07 -23.61 18.93
CA LYS A 446 -31.40 -23.42 18.33
C LYS A 446 -31.44 -23.94 16.88
N THR A 447 -30.30 -24.07 16.21
CA THR A 447 -30.17 -24.58 14.84
C THR A 447 -29.86 -26.08 14.80
N GLU A 448 -29.18 -26.61 15.82
CA GLU A 448 -28.74 -28.01 15.87
C GLU A 448 -29.69 -28.88 16.72
N LYS A 449 -30.93 -29.07 16.28
CA LYS A 449 -31.88 -30.00 16.92
C LYS A 449 -32.17 -31.21 16.05
N LYS A 450 -31.11 -31.92 15.61
CA LYS A 450 -31.14 -33.31 15.11
C LYS A 450 -29.72 -33.87 15.07
N GLY A 451 -29.29 -34.57 16.14
CA GLY A 451 -28.03 -35.29 16.17
C GLY A 451 -27.40 -35.33 17.55
N ALA A 452 -27.57 -36.45 18.26
CA ALA A 452 -27.00 -36.65 19.59
C ALA A 452 -25.52 -37.04 19.49
N GLY A 453 -24.63 -36.26 20.11
CA GLY A 453 -23.26 -36.68 20.40
C GLY A 453 -22.21 -35.57 20.47
N LYS A 454 -22.23 -34.69 21.49
CA LYS A 454 -21.12 -33.75 21.73
C LYS A 454 -20.92 -33.49 23.23
N ASN A 455 -20.13 -34.34 23.88
CA ASN A 455 -19.49 -34.07 25.19
C ASN A 455 -17.94 -34.03 25.06
N LEU A 456 -17.42 -34.00 23.83
CA LEU A 456 -15.98 -34.03 23.54
C LEU A 456 -15.38 -32.64 23.22
N GLN A 457 -16.21 -31.61 23.00
CA GLN A 457 -15.74 -30.28 22.58
C GLN A 457 -15.22 -29.39 23.72
N ASP A 458 -15.62 -29.62 24.98
CA ASP A 458 -15.21 -28.77 26.10
C ASP A 458 -13.74 -28.94 26.50
N ASN A 459 -13.13 -30.10 26.24
CA ASN A 459 -11.70 -30.31 26.49
C ASN A 459 -10.80 -29.79 25.35
N LYS A 460 -11.35 -29.52 24.16
CA LYS A 460 -10.55 -29.14 22.98
C LYS A 460 -10.18 -27.66 22.97
N ARG A 461 -11.04 -26.78 23.53
CA ARG A 461 -10.78 -25.33 23.65
C ARG A 461 -9.64 -24.96 24.60
N ARG A 462 -9.26 -25.82 25.55
CA ARG A 462 -8.17 -25.54 26.51
C ARG A 462 -6.76 -25.63 25.89
N ASN A 463 -6.65 -26.10 24.65
CA ASN A 463 -5.38 -26.32 23.95
C ASN A 463 -5.28 -25.54 22.63
N LEU A 464 -6.16 -24.55 22.39
CA LEU A 464 -6.02 -23.74 21.18
C LEU A 464 -4.79 -22.84 21.30
N PRO A 465 -4.00 -22.69 20.21
CA PRO A 465 -2.88 -21.77 20.19
C PRO A 465 -3.35 -20.36 20.54
N ASP A 466 -2.57 -19.67 21.37
CA ASP A 466 -2.84 -18.31 21.80
C ASP A 466 -1.79 -17.38 21.18
N ILE A 467 -2.26 -16.37 20.43
CA ILE A 467 -1.44 -15.27 19.94
C ILE A 467 -1.83 -14.03 20.76
N ASN A 468 -0.99 -13.65 21.73
CA ASN A 468 -1.16 -12.42 22.53
C ASN A 468 -2.51 -12.29 23.30
N GLY A 469 -3.11 -13.40 23.73
CA GLY A 469 -4.42 -13.46 24.40
C GLY A 469 -5.60 -13.77 23.47
N LEU A 470 -5.33 -14.03 22.19
CA LEU A 470 -6.32 -14.29 21.14
C LEU A 470 -6.39 -15.78 20.81
N LEU A 471 -7.60 -16.26 20.60
CA LEU A 471 -7.85 -17.63 20.17
C LEU A 471 -7.62 -17.75 18.67
N VAL A 472 -6.75 -18.69 18.28
CA VAL A 472 -6.57 -19.10 16.89
C VAL A 472 -7.48 -20.30 16.60
N CYS A 473 -8.14 -20.28 15.45
CA CYS A 473 -8.94 -21.40 14.98
C CYS A 473 -8.11 -22.67 14.71
N GLU A 474 -8.74 -23.85 14.67
CA GLU A 474 -8.02 -25.14 14.50
C GLU A 474 -7.46 -25.33 13.09
N ALA A 475 -8.11 -24.78 12.07
CA ALA A 475 -7.76 -24.91 10.66
C ALA A 475 -7.73 -23.53 9.98
N PRO A 476 -6.65 -22.73 10.16
CA PRO A 476 -6.55 -21.38 9.63
C PRO A 476 -6.79 -21.24 8.13
N ASP A 477 -6.37 -22.23 7.34
CA ASP A 477 -6.54 -22.23 5.89
C ASP A 477 -8.00 -22.42 5.44
N GLU A 478 -8.90 -22.84 6.34
CA GLU A 478 -10.33 -22.99 6.08
C GLU A 478 -11.11 -21.70 6.40
N TYR A 479 -10.42 -20.58 6.65
CA TYR A 479 -11.04 -19.27 6.89
C TYR A 479 -10.60 -18.27 5.81
N LEU A 480 -11.57 -17.52 5.27
CA LEU A 480 -11.28 -16.48 4.28
C LEU A 480 -10.41 -15.35 4.86
N PHE A 481 -10.58 -15.08 6.14
CA PHE A 481 -9.87 -14.03 6.88
C PHE A 481 -9.03 -14.62 8.01
N TRP A 482 -7.78 -14.20 8.11
CA TRP A 482 -6.89 -14.56 9.21
C TRP A 482 -7.29 -13.83 10.48
N ASP A 483 -7.38 -12.50 10.41
CA ASP A 483 -7.84 -11.61 11.47
C ASP A 483 -8.89 -10.64 10.89
N ASP A 484 -9.27 -9.62 11.67
CA ASP A 484 -10.27 -8.63 11.26
C ASP A 484 -9.92 -7.81 10.00
N PHE A 485 -8.65 -7.77 9.59
CA PHE A 485 -8.13 -6.91 8.52
C PHE A 485 -7.26 -7.63 7.49
N CYS A 486 -6.85 -8.87 7.75
CA CYS A 486 -5.96 -9.66 6.92
C CYS A 486 -6.67 -10.85 6.26
N MET A 487 -6.34 -11.08 4.99
CA MET A 487 -6.76 -12.27 4.26
C MET A 487 -6.16 -13.56 4.86
N GLY A 488 -6.91 -14.66 4.82
CA GLY A 488 -6.45 -15.99 5.23
C GLY A 488 -5.45 -16.60 4.25
N GLY A 489 -4.67 -17.58 4.71
CA GLY A 489 -3.60 -18.23 3.93
C GLY A 489 -4.07 -18.77 2.58
N MET A 490 -5.12 -19.60 2.58
CA MET A 490 -5.66 -20.18 1.34
C MET A 490 -6.15 -19.13 0.34
N ALA A 491 -6.78 -18.06 0.83
CA ALA A 491 -7.24 -16.98 -0.04
C ALA A 491 -6.07 -16.23 -0.69
N LYS A 492 -5.01 -15.95 0.09
CA LYS A 492 -3.76 -15.38 -0.44
C LYS A 492 -3.13 -16.29 -1.50
N GLU A 493 -3.12 -17.60 -1.29
CA GLU A 493 -2.60 -18.54 -2.30
C GLU A 493 -3.36 -18.47 -3.62
N ARG A 494 -4.70 -18.43 -3.55
CA ARG A 494 -5.53 -18.34 -4.76
C ARG A 494 -5.30 -17.03 -5.50
N VAL A 495 -5.25 -15.90 -4.78
CA VAL A 495 -4.98 -14.58 -5.36
C VAL A 495 -3.61 -14.56 -6.06
N GLY A 496 -2.57 -15.08 -5.41
CA GLY A 496 -1.23 -15.16 -6.01
C GLY A 496 -1.21 -15.96 -7.31
N ARG A 497 -1.91 -17.10 -7.35
CA ARG A 497 -2.02 -17.94 -8.56
C ARG A 497 -2.80 -17.25 -9.68
N GLU A 498 -3.96 -16.65 -9.39
CA GLU A 498 -4.77 -15.94 -10.39
C GLU A 498 -3.99 -14.79 -11.04
N ILE A 499 -3.32 -13.96 -10.22
CA ILE A 499 -2.49 -12.86 -10.73
C ILE A 499 -1.31 -13.40 -11.54
N SER A 500 -0.68 -14.50 -11.10
CA SER A 500 0.39 -15.13 -11.87
C SER A 500 -0.07 -15.61 -13.25
N GLY A 501 -1.29 -16.16 -13.34
CA GLY A 501 -1.92 -16.59 -14.59
C GLY A 501 -2.10 -15.41 -15.55
N MET A 502 -2.68 -14.31 -15.04
CA MET A 502 -2.85 -13.07 -15.80
C MET A 502 -1.51 -12.53 -16.36
N ILE A 503 -0.42 -12.62 -15.59
CA ILE A 503 0.91 -12.17 -16.02
C ILE A 503 1.50 -13.10 -17.08
N LYS A 504 1.42 -14.42 -16.87
CA LYS A 504 1.91 -15.45 -17.81
C LYS A 504 1.18 -15.38 -19.16
N GLU A 505 -0.11 -15.03 -19.16
CA GLU A 505 -0.91 -14.79 -20.37
C GLU A 505 -0.61 -13.43 -21.04
N GLY A 506 0.11 -12.55 -20.35
CA GLY A 506 0.38 -11.19 -20.78
C GLY A 506 -0.87 -10.33 -20.82
N SER A 507 -1.87 -10.59 -19.99
CA SER A 507 -3.18 -9.90 -19.95
C SER A 507 -3.06 -8.53 -19.27
N SER A 508 -2.19 -7.67 -19.78
CA SER A 508 -1.98 -6.31 -19.27
C SER A 508 -2.96 -5.29 -19.87
N LEU A 509 -3.13 -4.14 -19.20
CA LEU A 509 -3.98 -3.05 -19.68
C LEU A 509 -3.50 -2.50 -21.03
N ARG A 510 -2.18 -2.44 -21.26
CA ARG A 510 -1.65 -2.00 -22.54
C ARG A 510 -2.04 -2.95 -23.67
N LYS A 511 -2.01 -4.27 -23.43
CA LYS A 511 -2.47 -5.25 -24.42
C LYS A 511 -3.98 -5.11 -24.66
N ALA A 512 -4.77 -4.92 -23.60
CA ALA A 512 -6.22 -4.78 -23.69
C ALA A 512 -6.67 -3.51 -24.47
N TRP A 513 -5.95 -2.39 -24.33
CA TRP A 513 -6.24 -1.16 -25.08
C TRP A 513 -5.59 -1.09 -26.47
N GLY A 514 -4.80 -2.10 -26.85
CA GLY A 514 -4.03 -2.14 -28.08
C GLY A 514 -2.70 -1.38 -27.99
N TYR A 515 -1.68 -1.86 -28.73
CA TYR A 515 -0.29 -1.36 -28.72
C TYR A 515 -0.09 0.05 -29.34
N GLY A 516 -1.05 0.96 -29.19
CA GLY A 516 -0.89 2.36 -29.56
C GLY A 516 -1.54 2.78 -30.88
N VAL A 517 -2.85 2.58 -31.01
CA VAL A 517 -3.65 3.61 -31.70
C VAL A 517 -4.45 4.34 -30.64
N VAL A 518 -3.85 5.40 -30.08
CA VAL A 518 -4.63 6.44 -29.43
C VAL A 518 -5.35 7.17 -30.55
N VAL A 519 -6.55 6.73 -30.91
CA VAL A 519 -7.42 7.53 -31.78
C VAL A 519 -7.91 8.70 -30.93
N GLY A 520 -7.39 9.89 -31.18
CA GLY A 520 -7.98 11.14 -30.68
C GLY A 520 -7.23 11.84 -29.54
N VAL A 521 -5.95 12.13 -29.72
CA VAL A 521 -5.35 13.39 -29.23
C VAL A 521 -4.72 14.10 -30.42
#